data_AF-A0A7W6XZ51-F1
#
_entry.id   AF-A0A7W6XZ51-F1
#
_cell.length_a   1.000
_cell.length_b   1.000
_cell.length_c   1.000
_cell.angle_alpha   90.00
_cell.angle_beta   90.00
_cell.angle_gamma   90.00
#
_symmetry.space_group_name_H-M   'P 1'
#
loop_
_entity.id
_entity.type
_entity.pdbx_description
1 polymer ?
#
loop_
_entity_poly.entity_id
_entity_poly.type
_entity_poly.pdbx_seq_one_letter_code
_entity_poly.pdbx_strand_id
1 'polypeptide(L)'
;MTQQEKTSNPAHQTQMMGSTCHPYKRYDEHPDGGGMREDELGAYVRFEVVEQLSGRIAKLEDDMCLALLDVLEERHRQVSSEGWTPEHDDQHDDYSLAKAASVYAACASVDRPDRAVMDQFGLAGTPTAIIRNWPTTWDTSWLKPTNRRRDLVKAVALLIAEIERLDRIMFREAESMSDRTYWTGSEDEQEPLDVK
;
A
#
# COMPACT_ATOMS: atom_id res chain seq x y z
N MET A 1 49.64 -6.07 52.85
CA MET A 1 48.37 -5.47 52.40
C MET A 1 47.89 -6.32 51.24
N THR A 2 47.12 -7.38 51.54
CA THR A 2 45.64 -7.47 51.35
C THR A 2 45.29 -7.76 49.89
N GLN A 3 44.45 -8.72 49.51
CA GLN A 3 43.81 -9.90 50.11
C GLN A 3 43.27 -10.72 48.90
N GLN A 4 42.92 -11.99 49.11
CA GLN A 4 42.29 -12.91 48.15
C GLN A 4 40.84 -12.51 47.80
N GLU A 5 40.31 -13.02 46.68
CA GLU A 5 38.98 -13.68 46.50
C GLU A 5 38.74 -13.93 44.99
N LYS A 6 38.87 -15.15 44.44
CA LYS A 6 37.84 -16.22 44.28
C LYS A 6 36.42 -15.73 44.03
N THR A 7 35.89 -15.97 42.82
CA THR A 7 34.62 -16.69 42.48
C THR A 7 34.54 -16.76 40.94
N SER A 8 34.52 -17.94 40.30
CA SER A 8 33.37 -18.81 39.96
C SER A 8 32.48 -18.29 38.81
N ASN A 9 32.55 -19.00 37.66
CA ASN A 9 31.64 -19.09 36.50
C ASN A 9 30.14 -19.24 36.92
N PRO A 10 29.07 -19.17 36.08
CA PRO A 10 28.94 -18.97 34.62
C PRO A 10 27.81 -18.01 34.16
N ALA A 11 27.74 -17.70 32.87
CA ALA A 11 26.51 -17.43 32.08
C ALA A 11 26.77 -16.42 30.95
N HIS A 12 27.03 -16.91 29.73
CA HIS A 12 26.59 -16.18 28.55
C HIS A 12 25.11 -16.49 28.35
N GLN A 13 24.26 -15.85 29.18
CA GLN A 13 22.89 -15.57 28.82
C GLN A 13 22.93 -14.37 27.87
N THR A 14 22.78 -14.62 26.58
CA THR A 14 22.43 -13.57 25.62
C THR A 14 20.99 -13.17 25.92
N GLN A 15 20.82 -12.04 26.59
CA GLN A 15 19.55 -11.34 26.74
C GLN A 15 19.72 -9.91 26.19
N MET A 16 18.62 -9.43 25.58
CA MET A 16 18.38 -8.11 24.97
C MET A 16 18.93 -7.98 23.54
N MET A 17 18.13 -7.81 22.48
CA MET A 17 16.93 -6.99 22.34
C MET A 17 15.88 -7.75 21.51
N GLY A 18 14.59 -7.79 21.83
CA GLY A 18 13.79 -6.62 22.16
C GLY A 18 13.44 -5.80 20.91
N SER A 19 13.14 -6.43 19.76
CA SER A 19 12.52 -5.74 18.63
C SER A 19 11.08 -5.38 18.98
N THR A 20 10.94 -4.25 19.66
CA THR A 20 9.64 -3.62 19.92
C THR A 20 9.17 -2.95 18.64
N CYS A 21 8.40 -3.67 17.81
CA CYS A 21 7.43 -2.97 16.97
C CYS A 21 6.26 -2.54 17.88
N HIS A 22 5.85 -1.28 17.77
CA HIS A 22 4.81 -0.61 18.56
C HIS A 22 3.80 -0.05 17.54
N PRO A 23 2.50 0.18 17.82
CA PRO A 23 1.54 -0.49 18.69
C PRO A 23 0.27 -0.86 17.86
N TYR A 24 0.16 -2.06 17.30
CA TYR A 24 -1.10 -2.45 16.61
C TYR A 24 -2.14 -2.87 17.66
N LYS A 25 -3.35 -2.27 17.59
CA LYS A 25 -4.46 -2.66 18.46
C LYS A 25 -4.98 -4.03 18.04
N ARG A 26 -4.83 -5.01 18.94
CA ARG A 26 -5.54 -6.28 18.86
C ARG A 26 -6.98 -6.02 19.29
N TYR A 27 -7.94 -6.25 18.41
CA TYR A 27 -9.33 -6.40 18.82
C TYR A 27 -9.60 -7.89 19.01
N ASP A 28 -10.01 -8.26 20.21
CA ASP A 28 -10.34 -9.65 20.54
C ASP A 28 -11.77 -9.94 20.01
N GLU A 29 -11.84 -10.88 19.05
CA GLU A 29 -12.99 -11.66 18.58
C GLU A 29 -14.08 -10.97 17.73
N HIS A 30 -14.15 -11.37 16.45
CA HIS A 30 -15.29 -11.23 15.55
C HIS A 30 -16.21 -12.48 15.68
N PRO A 31 -17.53 -12.40 15.43
CA PRO A 31 -18.50 -13.50 15.63
C PRO A 31 -18.20 -14.84 14.93
N ASP A 32 -17.24 -14.89 14.01
CA ASP A 32 -16.76 -16.07 13.29
C ASP A 32 -15.45 -16.68 13.86
N GLY A 33 -14.92 -16.14 14.97
CA GLY A 33 -13.86 -16.77 15.76
C GLY A 33 -12.42 -16.58 15.26
N GLY A 34 -12.19 -15.70 14.28
CA GLY A 34 -10.85 -15.36 13.77
C GLY A 34 -10.35 -14.00 14.26
N GLY A 35 -9.04 -13.90 14.55
CA GLY A 35 -8.39 -12.62 14.85
C GLY A 35 -8.16 -11.80 13.58
N MET A 36 -8.77 -10.62 13.50
CA MET A 36 -8.51 -9.63 12.45
C MET A 36 -7.39 -8.68 12.88
N ARG A 37 -6.56 -8.21 11.93
CA ARG A 37 -5.63 -7.09 12.11
C ARG A 37 -6.05 -5.96 11.18
N GLU A 38 -6.13 -4.75 11.70
CA GLU A 38 -6.21 -3.53 10.91
C GLU A 38 -4.79 -3.17 10.45
N ASP A 39 -4.57 -3.08 9.14
CA ASP A 39 -3.29 -2.62 8.59
C ASP A 39 -3.13 -1.09 8.70
N GLU A 40 -1.98 -0.55 8.29
CA GLU A 40 -1.70 0.90 8.37
C GLU A 40 -2.65 1.76 7.50
N LEU A 41 -3.47 1.13 6.66
CA LEU A 41 -4.42 1.73 5.74
C LEU A 41 -5.88 1.50 6.17
N GLY A 42 -6.13 0.88 7.32
CA GLY A 42 -7.48 0.67 7.87
C GLY A 42 -8.22 -0.55 7.33
N ALA A 43 -7.56 -1.46 6.61
CA ALA A 43 -8.20 -2.67 6.07
C ALA A 43 -8.07 -3.87 7.02
N TYR A 44 -9.15 -4.64 7.18
CA TYR A 44 -9.17 -5.84 8.00
C TYR A 44 -8.57 -7.04 7.25
N VAL A 45 -7.40 -7.49 7.69
CA VAL A 45 -6.72 -8.66 7.12
C VAL A 45 -6.67 -9.78 8.16
N ARG A 46 -6.94 -11.02 7.73
CA ARG A 46 -6.80 -12.21 8.58
C ARG A 46 -5.36 -12.34 9.07
N PHE A 47 -5.19 -12.43 10.39
CA PHE A 47 -3.88 -12.53 11.06
C PHE A 47 -2.98 -13.61 10.46
N GLU A 48 -3.55 -14.79 10.20
CA GLU A 48 -2.81 -15.93 9.65
C GLU A 48 -2.28 -15.67 8.23
N VAL A 49 -3.00 -14.88 7.43
CA VAL A 49 -2.58 -14.52 6.06
C VAL A 49 -1.38 -13.58 6.10
N VAL A 50 -1.38 -12.61 7.01
CA VAL A 50 -0.25 -11.68 7.20
C VAL A 50 0.99 -12.44 7.67
N GLU A 51 0.89 -13.28 8.69
CA GLU A 51 2.04 -14.07 9.17
C GLU A 51 2.58 -15.04 8.11
N GLN A 52 1.70 -15.68 7.33
CA GLN A 52 2.10 -16.56 6.24
C GLN A 52 2.78 -15.80 5.10
N LEU A 53 2.29 -14.62 4.73
CA LEU A 53 2.89 -13.80 3.69
C LEU A 53 4.24 -13.22 4.14
N SER A 54 4.33 -12.67 5.36
CA SER A 54 5.59 -12.18 5.93
C SER A 54 6.63 -13.30 6.08
N GLY A 55 6.22 -14.49 6.54
CA GLY A 55 7.10 -15.65 6.64
C GLY A 55 7.55 -16.22 5.28
N ARG A 56 6.80 -15.97 4.22
CA ARG A 56 7.16 -16.34 2.84
C ARG A 56 8.06 -15.31 2.17
N ILE A 57 7.82 -14.02 2.40
CA ILE A 57 8.66 -12.92 1.90
C ILE A 57 10.05 -13.02 2.54
N ALA A 58 10.15 -13.28 3.85
CA ALA A 58 11.43 -13.45 4.54
C ALA A 58 12.26 -14.68 4.08
N LYS A 59 11.67 -15.61 3.32
CA LYS A 59 12.33 -16.81 2.79
C LYS A 59 12.79 -16.67 1.33
N LEU A 60 12.47 -15.57 0.66
CA LEU A 60 12.81 -15.35 -0.74
C LEU A 60 14.09 -14.51 -0.78
N GLU A 61 15.17 -15.10 -1.30
CA GLU A 61 16.54 -14.55 -1.36
C GLU A 61 16.62 -13.08 -1.84
N ASP A 62 17.63 -12.38 -1.31
CA ASP A 62 17.80 -10.92 -1.16
C ASP A 62 17.30 -10.01 -2.31
N ASP A 63 17.38 -10.40 -3.58
CA ASP A 63 17.07 -9.49 -4.70
C ASP A 63 15.57 -9.28 -4.96
N MET A 64 14.74 -10.30 -4.73
CA MET A 64 13.29 -10.18 -4.95
C MET A 64 12.63 -9.30 -3.88
N CYS A 65 13.18 -9.32 -2.67
CA CYS A 65 12.77 -8.42 -1.59
C CYS A 65 13.13 -6.97 -1.89
N LEU A 66 14.30 -6.68 -2.49
CA LEU A 66 14.73 -5.30 -2.76
C LEU A 66 13.78 -4.53 -3.67
N ALA A 67 13.29 -5.13 -4.76
CA ALA A 67 12.35 -4.45 -5.65
C ALA A 67 11.00 -4.16 -4.98
N LEU A 68 10.49 -5.12 -4.19
CA LEU A 68 9.26 -4.95 -3.43
C LEU A 68 9.41 -3.88 -2.34
N LEU A 69 10.52 -3.91 -1.60
CA LEU A 69 10.85 -2.92 -0.56
C LEU A 69 10.96 -1.51 -1.16
N ASP A 70 11.65 -1.34 -2.29
CA ASP A 70 11.76 -0.03 -2.96
C ASP A 70 10.39 0.54 -3.36
N VAL A 71 9.46 -0.33 -3.78
CA VAL A 71 8.09 0.06 -4.15
C VAL A 71 7.29 0.45 -2.91
N LEU A 72 7.37 -0.33 -1.82
CA LEU A 72 6.70 -0.02 -0.56
C LEU A 72 7.25 1.28 0.05
N GLU A 73 8.56 1.47 0.03
CA GLU A 73 9.20 2.70 0.50
C GLU A 73 8.77 3.91 -0.35
N GLU A 74 8.65 3.74 -1.67
CA GLU A 74 8.15 4.81 -2.52
C GLU A 74 6.68 5.14 -2.25
N ARG A 75 5.83 4.14 -2.05
CA ARG A 75 4.43 4.35 -1.69
C ARG A 75 4.35 5.08 -0.34
N HIS A 76 5.12 4.64 0.65
CA HIS A 76 5.22 5.31 1.94
C HIS A 76 5.72 6.76 1.80
N ARG A 77 6.72 7.03 0.95
CA ARG A 77 7.21 8.39 0.68
C ARG A 77 6.14 9.28 0.03
N GLN A 78 5.36 8.77 -0.91
CA GLN A 78 4.24 9.51 -1.52
C GLN A 78 3.22 9.94 -0.46
N VAL A 79 2.86 9.05 0.47
CA VAL A 79 1.96 9.38 1.58
C VAL A 79 2.62 10.37 2.56
N SER A 80 3.79 10.03 3.10
CA SER A 80 4.43 10.75 4.21
C SER A 80 5.05 12.10 3.82
N SER A 81 5.56 12.22 2.59
CA SER A 81 6.29 13.40 2.13
C SER A 81 5.48 14.28 1.20
N GLU A 82 4.68 13.68 0.31
CA GLU A 82 3.87 14.44 -0.67
C GLU A 82 2.41 14.63 -0.19
N GLY A 83 1.98 13.92 0.86
CA GLY A 83 0.61 13.99 1.37
C GLY A 83 -0.41 13.28 0.49
N TRP A 84 0.02 12.36 -0.39
CA TRP A 84 -0.87 11.59 -1.26
C TRP A 84 -1.50 10.43 -0.48
N THR A 85 -2.40 10.78 0.43
CA THR A 85 -3.12 9.81 1.28
C THR A 85 -4.12 8.98 0.46
N PRO A 86 -4.60 7.84 0.99
CA PRO A 86 -5.71 7.10 0.39
C PRO A 86 -6.92 7.98 0.02
N GLU A 87 -7.27 8.95 0.86
CA GLU A 87 -8.40 9.87 0.63
C GLU A 87 -8.12 10.88 -0.49
N HIS A 88 -6.85 11.28 -0.66
CA HIS A 88 -6.41 12.06 -1.81
C HIS A 88 -6.52 11.21 -3.09
N ASP A 89 -6.06 9.96 -3.05
CA ASP A 89 -6.09 9.04 -4.18
C ASP A 89 -7.53 8.74 -4.62
N ASP A 90 -8.47 8.66 -3.67
CA ASP A 90 -9.92 8.53 -3.92
C ASP A 90 -10.51 9.68 -4.77
N GLN A 91 -9.87 10.86 -4.81
CA GLN A 91 -10.32 11.98 -5.65
C GLN A 91 -9.91 11.84 -7.14
N HIS A 92 -9.06 10.86 -7.48
CA HIS A 92 -8.55 10.66 -8.83
C HIS A 92 -9.33 9.56 -9.58
N ASP A 93 -10.63 9.79 -9.77
CA ASP A 93 -11.54 8.89 -10.50
C ASP A 93 -11.45 9.02 -12.05
N ASP A 94 -10.60 9.92 -12.54
CA ASP A 94 -10.36 10.24 -13.97
C ASP A 94 -9.24 9.41 -14.62
N TYR A 95 -8.86 8.31 -13.96
CA TYR A 95 -7.75 7.41 -14.32
C TYR A 95 -6.37 8.07 -14.29
N SER A 96 -6.22 9.24 -13.65
CA SER A 96 -4.96 9.97 -13.63
C SER A 96 -3.82 9.21 -12.94
N LEU A 97 -4.09 8.44 -11.88
CA LEU A 97 -3.09 7.56 -11.23
C LEU A 97 -2.51 6.53 -12.22
N ALA A 98 -3.37 5.81 -12.93
CA ALA A 98 -2.97 4.82 -13.93
C ALA A 98 -2.25 5.46 -15.13
N LYS A 99 -2.72 6.62 -15.61
CA LYS A 99 -2.04 7.37 -16.68
C LYS A 99 -0.64 7.83 -16.25
N ALA A 100 -0.50 8.40 -15.07
CA ALA A 100 0.79 8.80 -14.53
C ALA A 100 1.75 7.61 -14.39
N ALA A 101 1.27 6.46 -13.91
CA ALA A 101 2.05 5.23 -13.86
C ALA A 101 2.54 4.80 -15.25
N SER A 102 1.66 4.83 -16.27
CA SER A 102 2.02 4.47 -17.64
C SER A 102 3.12 5.37 -18.22
N VAL A 103 3.13 6.66 -17.86
CA VAL A 103 4.15 7.62 -18.30
C VAL A 103 5.50 7.30 -17.67
N TYR A 104 5.54 6.99 -16.38
CA TYR A 104 6.78 6.54 -15.73
C TYR A 104 7.30 5.22 -16.32
N ALA A 105 6.41 4.28 -16.66
CA ALA A 105 6.80 3.06 -17.37
C ALA A 105 7.36 3.36 -18.78
N ALA A 106 6.74 4.29 -19.51
CA ALA A 106 7.22 4.74 -20.82
C ALA A 106 8.59 5.42 -20.74
N CYS A 107 8.83 6.26 -19.72
CA CYS A 107 10.14 6.85 -19.43
C CYS A 107 11.23 5.77 -19.21
N ALA A 108 10.84 4.62 -18.64
CA ALA A 108 11.74 3.48 -18.45
C ALA A 108 11.92 2.61 -19.70
N SER A 109 11.10 2.77 -20.74
CA SER A 109 11.12 1.95 -21.95
C SER A 109 11.73 2.62 -23.19
N VAL A 110 12.14 3.90 -23.11
CA VAL A 110 12.81 4.60 -24.23
C VAL A 110 14.11 3.90 -24.62
N ASP A 111 14.64 4.15 -25.82
CA ASP A 111 15.90 3.56 -26.28
C ASP A 111 17.12 4.11 -25.50
N ARG A 112 18.34 3.60 -25.79
CA ARG A 112 19.55 4.02 -25.07
C ARG A 112 19.93 5.49 -25.31
N PRO A 113 19.93 6.01 -26.56
CA PRO A 113 20.19 7.42 -26.82
C PRO A 113 19.23 8.36 -26.09
N ASP A 114 17.92 8.15 -26.21
CA ASP A 114 16.93 9.03 -25.57
C ASP A 114 17.04 8.97 -24.05
N ARG A 115 17.33 7.79 -23.49
CA ARG A 115 17.55 7.65 -22.05
C ARG A 115 18.75 8.45 -21.56
N ALA A 116 19.86 8.45 -22.30
CA ALA A 116 21.04 9.20 -21.91
C ALA A 116 20.73 10.71 -21.82
N VAL A 117 19.92 11.23 -22.75
CA VAL A 117 19.44 12.62 -22.73
C VAL A 117 18.53 12.86 -21.53
N MET A 118 17.60 11.95 -21.25
CA MET A 118 16.72 12.03 -20.07
C MET A 118 17.49 12.00 -18.75
N ASP A 119 18.50 11.14 -18.62
CA ASP A 119 19.33 11.06 -17.41
C ASP A 119 20.12 12.37 -17.18
N GLN A 120 20.52 13.04 -18.26
CA GLN A 120 21.27 14.30 -18.20
C GLN A 120 20.37 15.51 -17.92
N PHE A 121 19.18 15.56 -18.52
CA PHE A 121 18.34 16.76 -18.54
C PHE A 121 16.97 16.60 -17.85
N GLY A 122 16.67 15.43 -17.29
CA GLY A 122 15.42 15.12 -16.60
C GLY A 122 14.20 15.34 -17.51
N LEU A 123 13.21 16.09 -17.00
CA LEU A 123 11.99 16.43 -17.73
C LEU A 123 12.28 17.10 -19.08
N ALA A 124 13.26 18.00 -19.16
CA ALA A 124 13.60 18.71 -20.40
C ALA A 124 14.18 17.78 -21.48
N GLY A 125 14.76 16.63 -21.07
CA GLY A 125 15.24 15.59 -21.98
C GLY A 125 14.20 14.52 -22.30
N THR A 126 12.99 14.59 -21.73
CA THR A 126 11.97 13.56 -21.91
C THR A 126 11.25 13.74 -23.24
N PRO A 127 11.11 12.66 -24.06
CA PRO A 127 10.40 12.76 -25.34
C PRO A 127 8.99 13.35 -25.19
N THR A 128 8.66 14.33 -26.03
CA THR A 128 7.34 15.00 -26.00
C THR A 128 6.19 14.02 -26.13
N ALA A 129 6.35 12.95 -26.91
CA ALA A 129 5.34 11.91 -27.05
C ALA A 129 4.99 11.21 -25.72
N ILE A 130 5.95 11.11 -24.79
CA ILE A 130 5.72 10.55 -23.45
C ILE A 130 5.03 11.59 -22.58
N ILE A 131 5.52 12.84 -22.56
CA ILE A 131 4.96 13.93 -21.76
C ILE A 131 3.48 14.16 -22.11
N ARG A 132 3.09 14.03 -23.38
CA ARG A 132 1.69 14.20 -23.83
C ARG A 132 0.69 13.21 -23.21
N ASN A 133 1.16 12.10 -22.65
CA ASN A 133 0.31 11.13 -21.96
C ASN A 133 0.21 11.38 -20.45
N TRP A 134 0.94 12.37 -19.91
CA TRP A 134 0.78 12.80 -18.52
C TRP A 134 -0.65 13.29 -18.26
N PRO A 135 -1.25 13.01 -17.09
CA PRO A 135 -2.59 13.49 -16.79
C PRO A 135 -2.70 14.98 -17.03
N THR A 136 -3.67 15.39 -17.84
CA THR A 136 -3.86 16.80 -18.21
C THR A 136 -4.35 17.66 -17.04
N THR A 137 -4.89 17.01 -16.01
CA THR A 137 -5.31 17.62 -14.74
C THR A 137 -4.14 17.89 -13.80
N TRP A 138 -2.95 17.34 -14.08
CA TRP A 138 -1.76 17.46 -13.24
C TRP A 138 -0.73 18.37 -13.89
N ASP A 139 0.05 19.09 -13.06
CA ASP A 139 1.15 19.91 -13.57
C ASP A 139 2.27 19.00 -14.12
N THR A 140 2.72 19.29 -15.35
CA THR A 140 3.84 18.56 -15.98
C THR A 140 5.15 18.63 -15.19
N SER A 141 5.35 19.68 -14.39
CA SER A 141 6.53 19.80 -13.52
C SER A 141 6.58 18.76 -12.40
N TRP A 142 5.45 18.09 -12.12
CA TRP A 142 5.40 16.98 -11.16
C TRP A 142 5.96 15.68 -11.73
N LEU A 143 6.06 15.57 -13.06
CA LEU A 143 6.77 14.47 -13.70
C LEU A 143 8.27 14.65 -13.46
N LYS A 144 8.84 13.75 -12.65
CA LYS A 144 10.26 13.77 -12.25
C LYS A 144 10.95 12.47 -12.69
N PRO A 145 11.27 12.27 -13.99
CA PRO A 145 12.02 11.10 -14.45
C PRO A 145 13.41 11.11 -13.82
N THR A 146 13.93 9.94 -13.45
CA THR A 146 15.21 9.83 -12.72
C THR A 146 16.16 8.84 -13.38
N ASN A 147 15.82 7.56 -13.36
CA ASN A 147 16.53 6.50 -14.07
C ASN A 147 15.55 5.35 -14.29
N ARG A 148 15.88 4.39 -15.16
CA ARG A 148 14.95 3.30 -15.53
C ARG A 148 14.37 2.56 -14.33
N ARG A 149 15.21 2.13 -13.38
CA ARG A 149 14.74 1.39 -12.19
C ARG A 149 13.81 2.27 -11.36
N ARG A 150 14.23 3.50 -11.06
CA ARG A 150 13.46 4.40 -10.20
C ARG A 150 12.15 4.83 -10.83
N ASP A 151 12.11 5.02 -12.14
CA ASP A 151 10.89 5.33 -12.88
C ASP A 151 9.91 4.15 -12.82
N LEU A 152 10.38 2.91 -12.96
CA LEU A 152 9.55 1.71 -12.74
C LEU A 152 9.02 1.60 -11.31
N VAL A 153 9.86 1.90 -10.30
CA VAL A 153 9.41 1.90 -8.89
C VAL A 153 8.28 2.91 -8.67
N LYS A 154 8.41 4.13 -9.20
CA LYS A 154 7.34 5.14 -9.16
C LYS A 154 6.08 4.69 -9.90
N ALA A 155 6.24 4.06 -11.06
CA ALA A 155 5.13 3.53 -11.84
C ALA A 155 4.35 2.48 -11.03
N VAL A 156 5.05 1.51 -10.43
CA VAL A 156 4.41 0.46 -9.62
C VAL A 156 3.77 1.04 -8.36
N ALA A 157 4.40 2.00 -7.68
CA ALA A 157 3.81 2.65 -6.51
C ALA A 157 2.50 3.38 -6.86
N LEU A 158 2.43 4.07 -8.01
CA LEU A 158 1.19 4.69 -8.51
C LEU A 158 0.12 3.65 -8.91
N LEU A 159 0.53 2.49 -9.46
CA LEU A 159 -0.42 1.40 -9.73
C LEU A 159 -0.97 0.79 -8.44
N ILE A 160 -0.15 0.64 -7.40
CA ILE A 160 -0.61 0.21 -6.08
C ILE A 160 -1.65 1.19 -5.54
N ALA A 161 -1.38 2.51 -5.61
CA ALA A 161 -2.34 3.52 -5.18
C ALA A 161 -3.69 3.42 -5.93
N GLU A 162 -3.67 3.18 -7.25
CA GLU A 162 -4.90 2.98 -8.04
C GLU A 162 -5.61 1.67 -7.67
N ILE A 163 -4.89 0.58 -7.45
CA ILE A 163 -5.48 -0.70 -7.02
C ILE A 163 -6.13 -0.53 -5.63
N GLU A 164 -5.44 0.09 -4.68
CA GLU A 164 -5.99 0.38 -3.35
C GLU A 164 -7.27 1.23 -3.44
N ARG A 165 -7.31 2.21 -4.35
CA ARG A 165 -8.50 3.03 -4.61
C ARG A 165 -9.67 2.20 -5.13
N LEU A 166 -9.42 1.33 -6.11
CA LEU A 166 -10.42 0.44 -6.67
C LEU A 166 -10.93 -0.57 -5.63
N ASP A 167 -10.04 -1.15 -4.84
CA ASP A 167 -10.39 -2.08 -3.76
C ASP A 167 -11.31 -1.39 -2.73
N ARG A 168 -10.99 -0.15 -2.31
CA ARG A 168 -11.86 0.62 -1.41
C ARG A 168 -13.26 0.89 -2.00
N ILE A 169 -13.36 1.12 -3.30
CA ILE A 169 -14.66 1.27 -3.97
C ILE A 169 -15.42 -0.06 -3.92
N MET A 170 -14.76 -1.16 -4.28
CA MET A 170 -15.37 -2.49 -4.28
C MET A 170 -15.87 -2.90 -2.89
N PHE A 171 -15.11 -2.60 -1.82
CA PHE A 171 -15.54 -2.87 -0.45
C PHE A 171 -16.78 -2.04 -0.06
N ARG A 172 -16.80 -0.73 -0.38
CA ARG A 172 -17.97 0.14 -0.13
C ARG A 172 -19.23 -0.34 -0.88
N GLU A 173 -19.06 -0.79 -2.12
CA GLU A 173 -20.17 -1.35 -2.92
C GLU A 173 -20.69 -2.64 -2.30
N ALA A 174 -19.80 -3.55 -1.89
CA ALA A 174 -20.17 -4.82 -1.26
C ALA A 174 -20.93 -4.62 0.06
N GLU A 175 -20.51 -3.68 0.91
CA GLU A 175 -21.21 -3.31 2.15
C GLU A 175 -22.62 -2.74 1.86
N SER A 176 -22.72 -1.83 0.88
CA SER A 176 -24.01 -1.26 0.49
C SER A 176 -24.98 -2.30 -0.07
N MET A 177 -24.46 -3.33 -0.74
CA MET A 177 -25.23 -4.46 -1.25
C MET A 177 -25.66 -5.39 -0.11
N SER A 178 -24.80 -5.67 0.87
CA SER A 178 -25.19 -6.47 2.02
C SER A 178 -26.32 -5.79 2.81
N ASP A 179 -26.20 -4.49 3.10
CA ASP A 179 -27.23 -3.72 3.82
C ASP A 179 -28.58 -3.72 3.08
N ARG A 180 -28.55 -3.62 1.74
CA ARG A 180 -29.76 -3.68 0.92
C ARG A 180 -30.42 -5.06 0.92
N THR A 181 -29.65 -6.13 1.13
CA THR A 181 -30.16 -7.50 1.12
C THR A 181 -30.74 -7.91 2.47
N TYR A 182 -30.35 -7.25 3.58
CA TYR A 182 -30.94 -7.45 4.91
C TYR A 182 -32.30 -6.77 5.11
N TRP A 183 -32.72 -5.85 4.22
CA TRP A 183 -34.09 -5.33 4.19
C TRP A 183 -35.03 -6.27 3.43
N THR A 184 -35.39 -7.40 4.05
CA THR A 184 -36.54 -8.23 3.64
C THR A 184 -37.46 -8.45 4.84
N GLY A 185 -38.51 -7.62 4.93
CA GLY A 185 -39.70 -7.88 5.72
C GLY A 185 -39.70 -7.27 7.14
N SER A 186 -40.33 -6.10 7.26
CA SER A 186 -41.16 -5.83 8.44
C SER A 186 -42.58 -6.25 8.09
N GLU A 187 -43.01 -7.39 8.63
CA GLU A 187 -44.41 -7.78 8.74
C GLU A 187 -45.17 -6.78 9.66
N ASP A 188 -46.50 -6.82 9.53
CA ASP A 188 -47.54 -6.29 10.44
C ASP A 188 -48.10 -4.88 10.19
N GLU A 189 -48.96 -4.77 9.18
CA GLU A 189 -50.28 -4.14 9.34
C GLU A 189 -51.36 -5.06 8.71
N GLN A 190 -51.88 -6.01 9.50
CA GLN A 190 -53.17 -6.64 9.22
C GLN A 190 -54.27 -5.69 9.68
N GLU A 191 -54.82 -4.90 8.75
CA GLU A 191 -56.11 -4.24 8.93
C GLU A 191 -57.20 -5.31 9.14
N PRO A 192 -58.00 -5.24 10.23
CA PRO A 192 -59.08 -6.19 10.42
C PRO A 192 -60.21 -5.89 9.42
N LEU A 193 -60.59 -6.91 8.66
CA LEU A 193 -61.73 -6.88 7.75
C LEU A 193 -63.02 -6.60 8.52
N ASP A 194 -63.59 -5.42 8.28
CA ASP A 194 -64.90 -5.02 8.77
C ASP A 194 -65.98 -5.84 8.03
N VAL A 195 -66.50 -6.87 8.70
CA VAL A 195 -67.64 -7.67 8.22
C VAL A 195 -68.90 -7.16 8.91
N LYS A 196 -69.85 -6.72 8.08
CA LYS A 196 -71.17 -6.15 8.38
C LYS A 196 -71.95 -6.80 9.53
#